data_AF-A0A2K8YWN6-F1
#
_entry.id   AF-A0A2K8YWN6-F1
#
_cell.length_a   1.000
_cell.length_b   1.000
_cell.length_c   1.000
_cell.angle_alpha   90.00
_cell.angle_beta   90.00
_cell.angle_gamma   90.00
#
_symmetry.space_group_name_H-M   'P 1'
#
loop_
_entity.id
_entity.type
_entity.pdbx_description
1 polymer ?
#
loop_
_entity_poly.entity_id
_entity_poly.type
_entity_poly.pdbx_seq_one_letter_code
_entity_poly.pdbx_strand_id
1 'polypeptide(L)'
;MKSYDEISEAGLLRNLSANSHMPSQAIIQNLHIPSDLDREFPLAPHYVQTFGSYPNYLHFNDDFKPSAQQLLDSRGFVVINNSARVNDEGWHVIERIYQHEDGMILKAEFVGDRFFRLYGYYRDEESAKTLMEGFQEHKYIHEDNQTHIYLIQSGLGGLHTERVEIMPPEIDLSLHYNDDFPAVHERLVDLLGKPKSKGLILLHGEPGTGKTTYIKHLSSLVKKDMLILPPYMTNYLTSPEIIPFLLDNKESVLIIEDAERILQSREAGGDTNSVSNILNLTDGLLADCMHIQVIATFNASKHLLDKALLRKGRLMVDYAFGKLAPAKANTLLDHLGMEYRTDQPMTLADIFNLDDQTVSGERQEVRVGF
;
A
#
# COMPACT_ATOMS: atom_id res chain seq x y z
N MET A 1 3.37 12.25 -58.36
CA MET A 1 4.76 12.76 -58.37
C MET A 1 4.74 14.18 -58.90
N LYS A 2 5.13 15.12 -58.03
CA LYS A 2 5.22 16.61 -58.08
C LYS A 2 4.67 17.11 -56.75
N SER A 3 5.32 17.94 -55.93
CA SER A 3 6.69 18.42 -55.81
C SER A 3 6.85 18.83 -54.34
N TYR A 4 7.98 18.50 -53.71
CA TYR A 4 8.43 19.19 -52.49
C TYR A 4 8.64 20.69 -52.83
N ASP A 5 8.39 21.58 -51.87
CA ASP A 5 8.64 23.04 -51.88
C ASP A 5 7.48 24.04 -52.09
N GLU A 6 6.26 23.76 -51.62
CA GLU A 6 5.28 24.82 -51.30
C GLU A 6 4.40 24.47 -50.08
N ILE A 7 4.98 24.52 -48.86
CA ILE A 7 4.22 24.80 -47.64
C ILE A 7 5.02 25.85 -46.85
N SER A 8 4.81 27.11 -47.22
CA SER A 8 5.31 28.29 -46.53
C SER A 8 4.48 28.54 -45.25
N GLU A 9 5.12 28.34 -44.10
CA GLU A 9 5.15 29.22 -42.90
C GLU A 9 3.88 29.92 -42.36
N ALA A 10 2.66 29.48 -42.66
CA ALA A 10 1.43 30.15 -42.17
C ALA A 10 0.53 29.30 -41.24
N GLY A 11 1.00 28.17 -40.70
CA GLY A 11 0.16 27.21 -39.97
C GLY A 11 0.49 26.91 -38.50
N LEU A 12 1.64 27.35 -37.96
CA LEU A 12 2.12 26.85 -36.65
C LEU A 12 2.07 27.84 -35.48
N LEU A 13 1.56 29.05 -35.65
CA LEU A 13 1.58 30.11 -34.62
C LEU A 13 0.22 30.79 -34.41
N ARG A 14 -0.88 30.03 -34.31
CA ARG A 14 -2.23 30.61 -34.13
C ARG A 14 -2.92 30.36 -32.79
N ASN A 15 -2.24 29.81 -31.78
CA ASN A 15 -2.78 29.67 -30.42
C ASN A 15 -1.79 30.14 -29.32
N LEU A 16 -1.05 31.21 -29.58
CA LEU A 16 -0.28 31.93 -28.55
C LEU A 16 -0.59 33.43 -28.63
N SER A 17 -1.74 33.80 -28.07
CA SER A 17 -1.94 35.15 -27.52
C SER A 17 -2.49 34.98 -26.11
N ALA A 18 -1.60 34.99 -25.13
CA ALA A 18 -1.97 35.14 -23.74
C ALA A 18 -2.59 36.54 -23.57
N ASN A 19 -3.91 36.60 -23.39
CA ASN A 19 -4.54 37.79 -22.82
C ASN A 19 -4.10 37.87 -21.36
N SER A 20 -3.28 38.87 -21.08
CA SER A 20 -2.81 39.28 -19.75
C SER A 20 -3.93 39.95 -18.95
N HIS A 21 -4.91 39.17 -18.50
CA HIS A 21 -5.79 39.58 -17.41
C HIS A 21 -5.77 38.48 -16.37
N MET A 22 -5.18 38.78 -15.20
CA MET A 22 -5.38 37.97 -14.00
C MET A 22 -6.89 37.78 -13.81
N PRO A 23 -7.36 36.57 -13.49
CA PRO A 23 -8.75 36.39 -13.11
C PRO A 23 -9.04 37.27 -11.88
N SER A 24 -10.14 38.02 -11.92
CA SER A 24 -10.53 38.90 -10.82
C SER A 24 -10.77 38.07 -9.54
N GLN A 25 -10.58 38.68 -8.36
CA GLN A 25 -10.80 38.03 -7.05
C GLN A 25 -12.18 37.33 -6.94
N ALA A 26 -13.18 37.77 -7.70
CA ALA A 26 -14.50 37.15 -7.76
C ALA A 26 -14.55 35.77 -8.47
N ILE A 27 -13.58 35.46 -9.34
CA ILE A 27 -13.45 34.14 -9.99
C ILE A 27 -12.83 33.13 -9.01
N ILE A 28 -11.91 33.58 -8.15
CA ILE A 28 -11.28 32.74 -7.12
C ILE A 28 -12.29 32.34 -6.04
N GLN A 29 -13.25 33.21 -5.71
CA GLN A 29 -14.32 32.90 -4.73
C GLN A 29 -15.40 31.94 -5.26
N ASN A 30 -15.46 31.69 -6.57
CA ASN A 30 -16.44 30.79 -7.20
C ASN A 30 -15.87 29.44 -7.62
N LEU A 31 -14.65 29.09 -7.19
CA LEU A 31 -14.20 27.70 -7.19
C LEU A 31 -15.08 26.94 -6.21
N HIS A 32 -16.08 26.26 -6.74
CA HIS A 32 -16.93 25.35 -6.01
C HIS A 32 -16.02 24.31 -5.35
N ILE A 33 -15.79 24.48 -4.05
CA ILE A 33 -15.05 23.55 -3.22
C ILE A 33 -15.87 22.26 -3.19
N PRO A 34 -15.42 21.17 -3.84
CA PRO A 34 -16.06 19.88 -3.68
C PRO A 34 -15.92 19.47 -2.21
N SER A 35 -16.85 18.66 -1.73
CA SER A 35 -16.95 18.16 -0.35
C SER A 35 -15.80 17.27 0.14
N ASP A 36 -14.60 17.38 -0.46
CA ASP A 36 -13.39 16.61 -0.14
C ASP A 36 -12.36 17.43 0.67
N LEU A 37 -12.70 18.67 1.05
CA LEU A 37 -11.82 19.56 1.85
C LEU A 37 -11.87 19.29 3.37
N ASP A 38 -12.53 18.22 3.82
CA ASP A 38 -12.75 17.96 5.25
C ASP A 38 -11.57 17.27 5.97
N ARG A 39 -10.44 16.96 5.30
CA ARG A 39 -9.33 16.22 5.94
C ARG A 39 -7.89 16.63 5.64
N GLU A 40 -7.60 17.32 4.53
CA GLU A 40 -6.21 17.60 4.12
C GLU A 40 -5.98 19.10 3.86
N PHE A 41 -4.84 19.62 4.33
CA PHE A 41 -4.47 21.01 4.09
C PHE A 41 -4.16 21.26 2.60
N PRO A 42 -4.73 22.30 1.97
CA PRO A 42 -4.59 22.54 0.53
C PRO A 42 -3.22 23.17 0.18
N LEU A 43 -2.16 22.35 0.21
CA LEU A 43 -0.77 22.82 0.02
C LEU A 43 -0.56 23.62 -1.26
N ALA A 44 -0.99 23.12 -2.42
CA ALA A 44 -0.71 23.77 -3.71
C ALA A 44 -1.50 25.07 -3.90
N PRO A 45 -2.83 25.12 -3.61
CA PRO A 45 -3.56 26.39 -3.58
C PRO A 45 -2.96 27.39 -2.59
N HIS A 46 -2.59 26.95 -1.38
CA HIS A 46 -1.98 27.81 -0.36
C HIS A 46 -0.62 28.35 -0.81
N TYR A 47 0.20 27.53 -1.47
CA TYR A 47 1.48 27.96 -2.03
C TYR A 47 1.31 29.07 -3.06
N VAL A 48 0.40 28.89 -4.03
CA VAL A 48 0.13 29.90 -5.08
C VAL A 48 -0.41 31.19 -4.46
N GLN A 49 -1.28 31.09 -3.46
CA GLN A 49 -1.80 32.25 -2.73
C GLN A 49 -0.70 32.99 -1.96
N THR A 50 0.26 32.26 -1.38
CA THR A 50 1.32 32.81 -0.52
C THR A 50 2.44 33.44 -1.33
N PHE A 51 2.93 32.76 -2.37
CA PHE A 51 4.12 33.16 -3.12
C PHE A 51 3.82 33.74 -4.51
N GLY A 52 2.56 33.69 -4.97
CA GLY A 52 2.14 34.26 -6.24
C GLY A 52 2.69 33.53 -7.47
N SER A 53 3.28 32.35 -7.30
CA SER A 53 3.86 31.53 -8.37
C SER A 53 3.48 30.06 -8.21
N TYR A 54 3.55 29.31 -9.30
CA TYR A 54 3.46 27.86 -9.23
C TYR A 54 4.73 27.26 -8.58
N PRO A 55 4.60 26.22 -7.76
CA PRO A 55 5.73 25.57 -7.11
C PRO A 55 6.46 24.56 -8.01
N ASN A 56 7.71 24.26 -7.66
CA ASN A 56 8.39 23.01 -8.01
C ASN A 56 8.17 21.97 -6.90
N TYR A 57 8.30 20.69 -7.23
CA TYR A 57 8.04 19.57 -6.32
C TYR A 57 9.32 19.02 -5.69
N LEU A 58 9.34 18.88 -4.38
CA LEU A 58 10.42 18.25 -3.62
C LEU A 58 9.90 16.96 -2.98
N HIS A 59 10.53 15.84 -3.33
CA HIS A 59 10.23 14.53 -2.79
C HIS A 59 11.49 13.93 -2.15
N PHE A 60 11.35 13.40 -0.94
CA PHE A 60 12.41 12.65 -0.27
C PHE A 60 12.06 11.17 -0.30
N ASN A 61 13.03 10.35 -0.69
CA ASN A 61 12.90 8.89 -0.63
C ASN A 61 13.31 8.32 0.74
N ASP A 62 13.85 9.16 1.61
CA ASP A 62 14.37 8.79 2.92
C ASP A 62 13.42 9.22 4.04
N ASP A 63 13.35 8.42 5.09
CA ASP A 63 12.69 8.78 6.35
C ASP A 63 13.67 9.54 7.26
N PHE A 64 13.17 10.48 8.06
CA PHE A 64 13.99 11.34 8.93
C PHE A 64 13.66 11.15 10.42
N LYS A 65 14.69 11.18 11.26
CA LYS A 65 14.55 11.17 12.73
C LYS A 65 13.83 12.43 13.20
N PRO A 66 13.04 12.40 14.30
CA PRO A 66 12.38 13.57 14.86
C PRO A 66 13.32 14.75 15.15
N SER A 67 14.60 14.49 15.39
CA SER A 67 15.65 15.50 15.55
C SER A 67 15.81 16.42 14.34
N ALA A 68 15.46 15.98 13.13
CA ALA A 68 15.50 16.83 11.93
C ALA A 68 14.54 18.03 12.02
N GLN A 69 13.52 17.98 12.89
CA GLN A 69 12.65 19.14 13.13
C GLN A 69 13.42 20.32 13.70
N GLN A 70 14.42 20.08 14.56
CA GLN A 70 15.26 21.14 15.11
C GLN A 70 16.04 21.87 14.01
N LEU A 71 16.39 21.15 12.93
CA LEU A 71 17.05 21.74 11.77
C LEU A 71 16.10 22.67 11.01
N LEU A 72 14.82 22.27 10.81
CA LEU A 72 13.79 23.13 10.24
C LEU A 72 13.59 24.39 11.08
N ASP A 73 13.44 24.23 12.39
CA ASP A 73 13.26 25.35 13.32
C ASP A 73 14.45 26.31 13.29
N SER A 74 15.68 25.77 13.29
CA SER A 74 16.91 26.58 13.23
C SER A 74 17.08 27.34 11.91
N ARG A 75 16.38 26.90 10.85
CA ARG A 75 16.42 27.47 9.50
C ARG A 75 15.24 28.36 9.20
N GLY A 76 14.50 28.81 10.21
CA GLY A 76 13.43 29.80 10.02
C GLY A 76 12.15 29.24 9.43
N PHE A 77 11.98 27.91 9.38
CA PHE A 77 10.69 27.34 9.03
C PHE A 77 9.67 27.58 10.15
N VAL A 78 8.46 27.97 9.75
CA VAL A 78 7.33 28.21 10.67
C VAL A 78 6.25 27.17 10.43
N VAL A 79 5.73 26.58 11.49
CA VAL A 79 4.59 25.67 11.41
C VAL A 79 3.30 26.47 11.14
N ILE A 80 2.66 26.22 10.00
CA ILE A 80 1.41 26.87 9.59
C ILE A 80 0.18 25.99 9.79
N ASN A 81 0.37 24.67 9.91
CA ASN A 81 -0.68 23.72 10.22
C ASN A 81 -0.11 22.51 10.97
N ASN A 82 -0.93 21.90 11.82
CA ASN A 82 -0.58 20.73 12.60
C ASN A 82 -1.84 19.87 12.80
N SER A 83 -1.77 18.60 12.38
CA SER A 83 -2.84 17.62 12.56
C SER A 83 -2.42 16.57 13.58
N ALA A 84 -3.35 16.19 14.44
CA ALA A 84 -3.12 15.21 15.50
C ALA A 84 -4.24 14.17 15.54
N ARG A 85 -3.89 12.94 15.93
CA ARG A 85 -4.81 11.85 16.25
C ARG A 85 -4.80 11.65 17.78
N VAL A 86 -5.97 11.39 18.35
CA VAL A 86 -6.13 11.07 19.77
C VAL A 86 -6.54 9.61 19.90
N ASN A 87 -5.83 8.87 20.74
CA ASN A 87 -6.14 7.49 21.12
C ASN A 87 -6.06 7.35 22.66
N ASP A 88 -6.18 6.13 23.17
CA ASP A 88 -6.11 5.83 24.60
C ASP A 88 -4.72 6.13 25.22
N GLU A 89 -3.68 6.25 24.40
CA GLU A 89 -2.29 6.56 24.81
C GLU A 89 -1.99 8.06 24.81
N GLY A 90 -2.80 8.87 24.12
CA GLY A 90 -2.75 10.33 24.18
C GLY A 90 -2.89 11.03 22.82
N TRP A 91 -2.30 12.23 22.74
CA TRP A 91 -2.26 13.04 21.53
C TRP A 91 -1.01 12.71 20.73
N HIS A 92 -1.20 12.27 19.49
CA HIS A 92 -0.12 11.98 18.56
C HIS A 92 -0.20 12.93 17.38
N VAL A 93 0.87 13.69 17.14
CA VAL A 93 0.97 14.49 15.92
C VAL A 93 1.16 13.54 14.76
N ILE A 94 0.29 13.64 13.76
CA ILE A 94 0.36 12.83 12.53
C ILE A 94 0.93 13.65 11.37
N GLU A 95 0.81 14.98 11.42
CA GLU A 95 1.20 15.83 10.31
C GLU A 95 1.58 17.24 10.81
N ARG A 96 2.63 17.82 10.21
CA ARG A 96 2.95 19.25 10.32
C ARG A 96 3.26 19.84 8.96
N ILE A 97 2.86 21.08 8.78
CA ILE A 97 3.15 21.85 7.57
C ILE A 97 4.00 23.04 7.96
N TYR A 98 5.18 23.09 7.39
CA TYR A 98 6.19 24.12 7.58
C TYR A 98 6.23 25.05 6.39
N GLN A 99 6.43 26.34 6.63
CA GLN A 99 6.58 27.37 5.61
C GLN A 99 7.86 28.17 5.87
N HIS A 100 8.62 28.45 4.82
CA HIS A 100 9.76 29.35 4.85
C HIS A 100 9.49 30.57 3.94
N GLU A 101 10.02 31.73 4.32
CA GLU A 101 9.82 32.98 3.59
C GLU A 101 10.43 32.96 2.17
N ASP A 102 11.48 32.18 1.96
CA ASP A 102 12.14 32.01 0.66
C ASP A 102 11.35 31.17 -0.36
N GLY A 103 10.06 30.91 -0.12
CA GLY A 103 9.23 30.19 -1.07
C GLY A 103 9.34 28.69 -0.93
N MET A 104 9.32 28.17 0.29
CA MET A 104 9.34 26.73 0.53
C MET A 104 8.23 26.32 1.49
N ILE A 105 7.50 25.26 1.15
CA ILE A 105 6.50 24.65 2.02
C ILE A 105 6.81 23.18 2.12
N LEU A 106 6.91 22.66 3.33
CA LEU A 106 7.17 21.26 3.60
C LEU A 106 6.03 20.65 4.40
N LYS A 107 5.56 19.49 3.97
CA LYS A 107 4.66 18.63 4.73
C LYS A 107 5.47 17.49 5.33
N ALA A 108 5.40 17.38 6.65
CA ALA A 108 6.00 16.31 7.43
C ALA A 108 4.90 15.38 7.94
N GLU A 109 4.94 14.12 7.55
CA GLU A 109 4.03 13.07 8.02
C GLU A 109 4.75 12.19 9.04
N PHE A 110 4.20 12.13 10.26
CA PHE A 110 4.82 11.47 11.40
C PHE A 110 4.33 10.03 11.54
N VAL A 111 5.26 9.13 11.80
CA VAL A 111 4.97 7.73 12.15
C VAL A 111 5.29 7.53 13.63
N GLY A 112 4.28 7.79 14.46
CA GLY A 112 4.45 7.86 15.91
C GLY A 112 5.57 8.84 16.30
N ASP A 113 6.37 8.44 17.28
CA ASP A 113 7.52 9.24 17.74
C ASP A 113 8.86 8.79 17.11
N ARG A 114 8.82 7.92 16.10
CA ARG A 114 10.01 7.23 15.60
C ARG A 114 10.72 7.99 14.48
N PHE A 115 9.96 8.42 13.48
CA PHE A 115 10.47 9.12 12.29
C PHE A 115 9.33 9.86 11.58
N PHE A 116 9.68 10.68 10.60
CA PHE A 116 8.73 11.34 9.72
C PHE A 116 9.21 11.35 8.27
N ARG A 117 8.26 11.44 7.35
CA ARG A 117 8.48 11.62 5.91
C ARG A 117 8.32 13.08 5.55
N LEU A 118 9.11 13.53 4.60
CA LEU A 118 9.09 14.93 4.15
C LEU A 118 8.80 14.98 2.66
N TYR A 119 7.92 15.88 2.27
CA TYR A 119 7.70 16.25 0.88
C TYR A 119 7.21 17.69 0.85
N GLY A 120 7.26 18.34 -0.31
CA GLY A 120 6.85 19.72 -0.36
C GLY A 120 7.09 20.42 -1.67
N TYR A 121 7.07 21.74 -1.56
CA TYR A 121 7.14 22.66 -2.66
C TYR A 121 8.25 23.67 -2.44
N TYR A 122 8.91 24.07 -3.51
CA TYR A 122 9.95 25.08 -3.47
C TYR A 122 9.90 26.00 -4.69
N ARG A 123 10.38 27.23 -4.53
CA ARG A 123 10.43 28.25 -5.58
C ARG A 123 11.66 28.08 -6.46
N ASP A 124 12.84 28.04 -5.85
CA ASP A 124 14.12 27.98 -6.54
C ASP A 124 15.06 26.93 -5.94
N GLU A 125 15.84 26.28 -6.82
CA GLU A 125 16.67 25.13 -6.46
C GLU A 125 17.81 25.50 -5.51
N GLU A 126 18.34 26.71 -5.60
CA GLU A 126 19.45 27.19 -4.76
C GLU A 126 19.01 27.35 -3.30
N SER A 127 17.87 28.00 -3.06
CA SER A 127 17.29 28.12 -1.72
C SER A 127 16.89 26.75 -1.17
N ALA A 128 16.30 25.88 -1.98
CA ALA A 128 15.94 24.53 -1.55
C ALA A 128 17.16 23.70 -1.13
N LYS A 129 18.24 23.73 -1.90
CA LYS A 129 19.51 23.04 -1.56
C LYS A 129 20.10 23.56 -0.26
N THR A 130 20.14 24.89 -0.09
CA THR A 130 20.66 25.55 1.11
C THR A 130 19.83 25.19 2.34
N LEU A 131 18.50 25.31 2.23
CA LEU A 131 17.58 25.02 3.33
C LEU A 131 17.54 23.55 3.71
N MET A 132 17.90 22.63 2.81
CA MET A 132 17.93 21.18 3.06
C MET A 132 19.34 20.60 3.27
N GLU A 133 20.39 21.42 3.28
CA GLU A 133 21.76 20.94 3.51
C GLU A 133 21.87 20.20 4.87
N GLY A 134 22.55 19.06 4.96
CA GLY A 134 22.68 18.33 6.24
C GLY A 134 21.42 17.60 6.74
N PHE A 135 20.28 17.68 6.04
CA PHE A 135 19.11 16.84 6.36
C PHE A 135 19.42 15.34 6.28
N GLN A 136 20.33 14.97 5.36
CA GLN A 136 20.79 13.59 5.17
C GLN A 136 21.47 12.98 6.41
N GLU A 137 22.07 13.78 7.29
CA GLU A 137 22.66 13.30 8.54
C GLU A 137 21.61 12.84 9.56
N HIS A 138 20.38 13.31 9.38
CA HIS A 138 19.24 12.98 10.23
C HIS A 138 18.39 11.84 9.65
N LYS A 139 18.88 11.16 8.61
CA LYS A 139 18.23 9.98 8.05
C LYS A 139 17.97 8.95 9.15
N TYR A 140 16.73 8.49 9.21
CA TYR A 140 16.33 7.39 10.06
C TYR A 140 16.83 6.08 9.44
N ILE A 141 17.56 5.31 10.22
CA ILE A 141 17.99 3.97 9.84
C ILE A 141 16.98 3.04 10.50
N HIS A 142 16.18 2.36 9.68
CA HIS A 142 15.27 1.35 10.19
C HIS A 142 16.08 0.23 10.84
N GLU A 143 15.69 -0.15 12.06
CA GLU A 143 16.24 -1.33 12.70
C GLU A 143 15.92 -2.56 11.86
N ASP A 144 16.91 -3.45 11.69
CA ASP A 144 16.84 -4.65 10.83
C ASP A 144 15.67 -5.60 11.12
N ASN A 145 14.95 -5.43 12.23
CA ASN A 145 13.93 -6.33 12.76
C ASN A 145 12.50 -5.75 12.83
N GLN A 146 12.25 -4.57 12.26
CA GLN A 146 10.88 -4.03 12.29
C GLN A 146 10.10 -4.49 11.06
N THR A 147 8.87 -4.96 11.28
CA THR A 147 7.90 -5.20 10.21
C THR A 147 7.74 -3.92 9.38
N HIS A 148 8.04 -4.01 8.09
CA HIS A 148 7.91 -2.92 7.12
C HIS A 148 6.54 -2.99 6.44
N ILE A 149 5.46 -2.85 7.20
CA ILE A 149 4.10 -2.94 6.65
C ILE A 149 3.55 -1.55 6.39
N TYR A 150 3.05 -1.36 5.19
CA TYR A 150 2.49 -0.11 4.71
C TYR A 150 1.10 -0.35 4.15
N LEU A 151 0.13 0.46 4.58
CA LEU A 151 -1.21 0.45 4.02
C LEU A 151 -1.29 1.47 2.89
N ILE A 152 -1.76 1.03 1.72
CA ILE A 152 -2.00 1.92 0.59
C ILE A 152 -3.26 2.74 0.86
N GLN A 153 -3.17 4.05 0.65
CA GLN A 153 -4.25 5.01 0.79
C GLN A 153 -4.33 5.93 -0.43
N SER A 154 -5.47 6.59 -0.62
CA SER A 154 -5.69 7.58 -1.68
C SER A 154 -6.01 8.93 -1.03
N GLY A 155 -5.32 9.98 -1.47
CA GLY A 155 -5.50 11.37 -1.02
C GLY A 155 -5.38 12.38 -2.17
N LEU A 156 -5.34 13.68 -1.88
CA LEU A 156 -5.35 14.75 -2.91
C LEU A 156 -4.12 14.77 -3.85
N GLY A 157 -3.11 13.95 -3.57
CA GLY A 157 -1.92 13.76 -4.41
C GLY A 157 -1.83 12.41 -5.13
N GLY A 158 -2.88 11.60 -5.08
CA GLY A 158 -2.88 10.22 -5.60
C GLY A 158 -2.64 9.19 -4.51
N LEU A 159 -2.01 8.07 -4.88
CA LEU A 159 -1.73 6.96 -3.97
C LEU A 159 -0.50 7.23 -3.11
N HIS A 160 -0.61 6.93 -1.81
CA HIS A 160 0.49 7.04 -0.85
C HIS A 160 0.42 5.88 0.16
N THR A 161 1.43 5.77 1.03
CA THR A 161 1.52 4.73 2.06
C THR A 161 1.52 5.31 3.47
N GLU A 162 0.70 4.73 4.36
CA GLU A 162 0.81 4.94 5.81
C GLU A 162 1.46 3.70 6.43
N ARG A 163 2.49 3.87 7.27
CA ARG A 163 3.10 2.74 7.97
C ARG A 163 2.14 2.23 9.05
N VAL A 164 1.95 0.92 9.11
CA VAL A 164 1.12 0.28 10.14
C VAL A 164 2.01 -0.55 11.05
N GLU A 165 1.86 -0.34 12.35
CA GLU A 165 2.46 -1.22 13.35
C GLU A 165 1.56 -2.45 13.53
N ILE A 166 2.05 -3.60 13.05
CA ILE A 166 1.40 -4.89 13.28
C ILE A 166 2.38 -5.73 14.07
N MET A 167 1.95 -6.13 15.28
CA MET A 167 2.67 -7.13 16.07
C MET A 167 2.55 -8.47 15.35
N PRO A 168 3.67 -9.08 14.93
CA PRO A 168 3.61 -10.38 14.27
C PRO A 168 3.12 -11.43 15.26
N PRO A 169 2.19 -12.31 14.85
CA PRO A 169 1.76 -13.41 15.70
C PRO A 169 2.93 -14.37 15.94
N GLU A 170 3.02 -14.93 17.15
CA GLU A 170 3.91 -16.05 17.42
C GLU A 170 3.35 -17.30 16.72
N ILE A 171 4.06 -17.77 15.70
CA ILE A 171 3.67 -18.94 14.92
C ILE A 171 4.75 -20.01 15.05
N ASP A 172 4.38 -21.16 15.59
CA ASP A 172 5.10 -22.42 15.36
C ASP A 172 4.57 -23.06 14.06
N LEU A 173 5.39 -23.06 13.00
CA LEU A 173 4.99 -23.60 11.70
C LEU A 173 4.69 -25.10 11.73
N SER A 174 5.39 -25.85 12.59
CA SER A 174 5.24 -27.29 12.72
C SER A 174 3.96 -27.67 13.46
N LEU A 175 3.47 -26.77 14.31
CA LEU A 175 2.24 -26.96 15.08
C LEU A 175 1.00 -26.42 14.35
N HIS A 176 1.09 -25.23 13.77
CA HIS A 176 -0.05 -24.51 13.20
C HIS A 176 -0.33 -24.86 11.73
N TYR A 177 0.57 -25.52 11.03
CA TYR A 177 0.35 -25.92 9.63
C TYR A 177 0.70 -27.40 9.39
N ASN A 178 0.18 -27.94 8.29
CA ASN A 178 0.45 -29.33 7.89
C ASN A 178 1.92 -29.51 7.46
N ASP A 179 2.39 -30.77 7.44
CA ASP A 179 3.80 -31.12 7.24
C ASP A 179 4.37 -30.77 5.86
N ASP A 180 3.51 -30.48 4.88
CA ASP A 180 3.88 -29.99 3.56
C ASP A 180 4.26 -28.51 3.55
N PHE A 181 3.83 -27.73 4.56
CA PHE A 181 4.00 -26.28 4.59
C PHE A 181 5.43 -25.79 4.89
N PRO A 182 6.23 -26.38 5.79
CA PRO A 182 7.57 -25.87 6.13
C PRO A 182 8.49 -25.68 4.91
N ALA A 183 8.46 -26.61 3.94
CA ALA A 183 9.23 -26.48 2.70
C ALA A 183 8.75 -25.31 1.82
N VAL A 184 7.44 -25.03 1.83
CA VAL A 184 6.85 -23.89 1.12
C VAL A 184 7.21 -22.59 1.82
N HIS A 185 7.21 -22.57 3.15
CA HIS A 185 7.65 -21.44 3.96
C HIS A 185 9.10 -21.05 3.65
N GLU A 186 10.04 -22.01 3.70
CA GLU A 186 11.45 -21.76 3.38
C GLU A 186 11.61 -21.15 1.97
N ARG A 187 10.88 -21.70 1.00
CA ARG A 187 10.86 -21.18 -0.37
C ARG A 187 10.31 -19.75 -0.44
N LEU A 188 9.25 -19.43 0.30
CA LEU A 188 8.66 -18.09 0.33
C LEU A 188 9.63 -17.07 0.94
N VAL A 189 10.27 -17.41 2.06
CA VAL A 189 11.26 -16.53 2.71
C VAL A 189 12.45 -16.29 1.78
N ASP A 190 13.00 -17.33 1.15
CA ASP A 190 14.10 -17.20 0.17
C ASP A 190 13.70 -16.36 -1.05
N LEU A 191 12.51 -16.58 -1.62
CA LEU A 191 12.05 -15.83 -2.79
C LEU A 191 11.80 -14.35 -2.48
N LEU A 192 11.20 -14.05 -1.33
CA LEU A 192 10.91 -12.67 -0.93
C LEU A 192 12.18 -11.94 -0.47
N GLY A 193 13.15 -12.64 0.12
CA GLY A 193 14.45 -12.07 0.49
C GLY A 193 15.36 -11.74 -0.69
N LYS A 194 15.11 -12.27 -1.90
CA LYS A 194 15.97 -12.02 -3.08
C LYS A 194 15.86 -10.57 -3.58
N PRO A 195 16.98 -9.85 -3.74
CA PRO A 195 16.98 -8.52 -4.34
C PRO A 195 16.54 -8.59 -5.80
N LYS A 196 15.85 -7.55 -6.29
CA LYS A 196 15.36 -7.46 -7.68
C LYS A 196 14.47 -8.63 -8.14
N SER A 197 13.86 -9.33 -7.19
CA SER A 197 12.93 -10.43 -7.45
C SER A 197 11.57 -9.89 -7.88
N LYS A 198 10.87 -10.64 -8.74
CA LYS A 198 9.54 -10.31 -9.25
C LYS A 198 8.72 -11.58 -9.42
N GLY A 199 7.41 -11.46 -9.40
CA GLY A 199 6.50 -12.56 -9.72
C GLY A 199 5.30 -12.64 -8.78
N LEU A 200 4.47 -13.64 -9.03
CA LEU A 200 3.21 -13.89 -8.35
C LEU A 200 3.32 -15.05 -7.36
N ILE A 201 2.79 -14.85 -6.16
CA ILE A 201 2.60 -15.83 -5.10
C ILE A 201 1.09 -15.93 -4.84
N LEU A 202 0.55 -17.13 -4.97
CA LEU A 202 -0.86 -17.41 -4.71
C LEU A 202 -0.97 -18.22 -3.42
N LEU A 203 -1.69 -17.68 -2.44
CA LEU A 203 -1.96 -18.33 -1.16
C LEU A 203 -3.47 -18.51 -1.00
N HIS A 204 -3.97 -19.73 -1.06
CA HIS A 204 -5.42 -19.96 -1.08
C HIS A 204 -5.87 -21.04 -0.12
N GLY A 205 -7.16 -21.13 0.16
CA GLY A 205 -7.70 -22.11 1.10
C GLY A 205 -8.97 -21.61 1.78
N GLU A 206 -9.65 -22.48 2.52
CA GLU A 206 -10.89 -22.11 3.21
C GLU A 206 -10.66 -20.96 4.21
N PRO A 207 -11.69 -20.16 4.53
CA PRO A 207 -11.61 -19.20 5.63
C PRO A 207 -11.18 -19.89 6.93
N GLY A 208 -10.38 -19.20 7.75
CA GLY A 208 -9.93 -19.74 9.04
C GLY A 208 -8.72 -20.68 8.99
N THR A 209 -8.12 -20.94 7.82
CA THR A 209 -6.90 -21.78 7.71
C THR A 209 -5.58 -21.03 7.98
N GLY A 210 -5.63 -19.75 8.38
CA GLY A 210 -4.45 -18.98 8.82
C GLY A 210 -3.70 -18.18 7.76
N LYS A 211 -4.23 -18.01 6.54
CA LYS A 211 -3.57 -17.26 5.44
C LYS A 211 -3.08 -15.86 5.85
N THR A 212 -3.96 -15.02 6.39
CA THR A 212 -3.62 -13.65 6.85
C THR A 212 -2.68 -13.67 8.05
N THR A 213 -2.86 -14.60 8.99
CA THR A 213 -1.95 -14.80 10.13
C THR A 213 -0.53 -15.12 9.65
N TYR A 214 -0.40 -16.00 8.65
CA TYR A 214 0.87 -16.32 8.04
C TYR A 214 1.51 -15.12 7.34
N ILE A 215 0.75 -14.31 6.60
CA ILE A 215 1.28 -13.09 5.95
C ILE A 215 1.87 -12.13 6.98
N LYS A 216 1.17 -11.93 8.12
CA LYS A 216 1.66 -11.10 9.23
C LYS A 216 2.94 -11.64 9.87
N HIS A 217 3.09 -12.96 9.91
CA HIS A 217 4.33 -13.57 10.36
C HIS A 217 5.45 -13.41 9.32
N LEU A 218 5.14 -13.65 8.04
CA LEU A 218 6.09 -13.55 6.94
C LEU A 218 6.67 -12.13 6.79
N SER A 219 5.86 -11.09 7.03
CA SER A 219 6.32 -9.71 6.99
C SER A 219 7.37 -9.37 8.06
N SER A 220 7.45 -10.14 9.15
CA SER A 220 8.49 -9.99 10.17
C SER A 220 9.82 -10.65 9.82
N LEU A 221 9.82 -11.54 8.82
CA LEU A 221 10.99 -12.32 8.42
C LEU A 221 11.70 -11.74 7.19
N VAL A 222 11.00 -10.90 6.43
CA VAL A 222 11.48 -10.36 5.16
C VAL A 222 11.79 -8.88 5.31
N LYS A 223 12.95 -8.45 4.82
CA LYS A 223 13.43 -7.05 4.89
C LYS A 223 12.83 -6.09 3.86
N LYS A 224 11.85 -6.55 3.07
CA LYS A 224 11.22 -5.74 2.02
C LYS A 224 9.99 -5.05 2.56
N ASP A 225 9.70 -3.87 2.02
CA ASP A 225 8.44 -3.18 2.28
C ASP A 225 7.26 -4.04 1.80
N MET A 226 6.28 -4.21 2.67
CA MET A 226 5.05 -4.98 2.48
C MET A 226 3.89 -3.99 2.30
N LEU A 227 3.50 -3.76 1.06
CA LEU A 227 2.43 -2.84 0.68
C LEU A 227 1.10 -3.59 0.68
N ILE A 228 0.23 -3.31 1.64
CA ILE A 228 -1.11 -3.89 1.72
C ILE A 228 -2.06 -3.00 0.91
N LEU A 229 -2.66 -3.58 -0.13
CA LEU A 229 -3.76 -2.98 -0.86
C LEU A 229 -5.09 -3.40 -0.20
N PRO A 230 -5.84 -2.47 0.41
CA PRO A 230 -7.14 -2.80 0.99
C PRO A 230 -8.11 -3.36 -0.07
N PRO A 231 -9.01 -4.30 0.28
CA PRO A 231 -9.96 -4.89 -0.69
C PRO A 231 -10.82 -3.86 -1.44
N TYR A 232 -11.21 -2.77 -0.76
CA TYR A 232 -12.01 -1.70 -1.37
C TYR A 232 -11.22 -0.82 -2.36
N MET A 233 -9.88 -0.91 -2.37
CA MET A 233 -8.99 -0.18 -3.29
C MET A 233 -8.53 -1.02 -4.48
N THR A 234 -9.04 -2.24 -4.66
CA THR A 234 -8.67 -3.11 -5.79
C THR A 234 -8.85 -2.45 -7.16
N ASN A 235 -9.83 -1.55 -7.32
CA ASN A 235 -10.03 -0.79 -8.55
C ASN A 235 -8.80 0.07 -8.94
N TYR A 236 -7.99 0.52 -7.97
CA TYR A 236 -6.79 1.30 -8.24
C TYR A 236 -5.71 0.49 -8.97
N LEU A 237 -5.75 -0.85 -8.93
CA LEU A 237 -4.88 -1.68 -9.77
C LEU A 237 -5.06 -1.38 -11.26
N THR A 238 -6.22 -0.86 -11.66
CA THR A 238 -6.53 -0.45 -13.04
C THR A 238 -6.33 1.03 -13.29
N SER A 239 -6.10 1.83 -12.24
CA SER A 239 -5.89 3.27 -12.34
C SER A 239 -4.48 3.57 -12.88
N PRO A 240 -4.30 4.61 -13.73
CA PRO A 240 -2.97 5.07 -14.13
C PRO A 240 -2.10 5.50 -12.94
N GLU A 241 -2.70 5.86 -11.80
CA GLU A 241 -2.00 6.30 -10.59
C GLU A 241 -1.17 5.20 -9.93
N ILE A 242 -1.47 3.92 -10.18
CA ILE A 242 -0.75 2.79 -9.57
C ILE A 242 0.69 2.68 -10.09
N ILE A 243 0.95 3.11 -11.33
CA ILE A 243 2.28 2.95 -11.94
C ILE A 243 3.30 3.90 -11.34
N PRO A 244 3.05 5.23 -11.24
CA PRO A 244 3.93 6.14 -10.50
C PRO A 244 4.14 5.68 -9.06
N PHE A 245 3.06 5.29 -8.38
CA PHE A 245 3.12 4.80 -7.01
C PHE A 245 4.06 3.59 -6.85
N LEU A 246 3.94 2.57 -7.70
CA LEU A 246 4.81 1.39 -7.65
C LEU A 246 6.24 1.69 -8.13
N LEU A 247 6.45 2.71 -8.96
CA LEU A 247 7.77 3.20 -9.32
C LEU A 247 8.47 3.93 -8.17
N ASP A 248 7.72 4.54 -7.26
CA ASP A 248 8.28 5.15 -6.05
C ASP A 248 8.54 4.10 -4.95
N ASN A 249 7.80 2.99 -4.98
CA ASN A 249 7.90 1.89 -4.02
C ASN A 249 8.51 0.61 -4.64
N LYS A 250 9.64 0.73 -5.35
CA LYS A 250 10.33 -0.41 -6.00
C LYS A 250 10.88 -1.42 -5.00
N GLU A 251 11.15 -2.63 -5.49
CA GLU A 251 11.73 -3.73 -4.71
C GLU A 251 10.88 -4.10 -3.47
N SER A 252 9.57 -3.87 -3.54
CA SER A 252 8.60 -4.15 -2.47
C SER A 252 7.71 -5.36 -2.80
N VAL A 253 6.91 -5.75 -1.82
CA VAL A 253 5.93 -6.83 -1.91
C VAL A 253 4.53 -6.23 -1.83
N LEU A 254 3.75 -6.37 -2.91
CA LEU A 254 2.34 -5.98 -2.95
C LEU A 254 1.46 -7.13 -2.46
N ILE A 255 0.76 -6.92 -1.36
CA ILE A 255 -0.18 -7.86 -0.75
C ILE A 255 -1.59 -7.44 -1.16
N ILE A 256 -2.32 -8.37 -1.76
CA ILE A 256 -3.73 -8.19 -2.11
C ILE A 256 -4.53 -9.30 -1.44
N GLU A 257 -5.23 -8.93 -0.36
CA GLU A 257 -6.13 -9.85 0.34
C GLU A 257 -7.47 -9.97 -0.38
N ASP A 258 -8.15 -11.12 -0.22
CA ASP A 258 -9.45 -11.44 -0.84
C ASP A 258 -9.51 -11.09 -2.34
N ALA A 259 -8.52 -11.58 -3.07
CA ALA A 259 -8.27 -11.28 -4.47
C ALA A 259 -9.16 -12.07 -5.46
N GLU A 260 -10.22 -12.74 -4.99
CA GLU A 260 -11.12 -13.56 -5.82
C GLU A 260 -11.58 -12.80 -7.06
N ARG A 261 -12.08 -11.57 -6.87
CA ARG A 261 -12.65 -10.76 -7.94
C ARG A 261 -11.62 -10.34 -8.99
N ILE A 262 -10.38 -10.11 -8.58
CA ILE A 262 -9.32 -9.57 -9.44
C ILE A 262 -8.47 -10.65 -10.11
N LEU A 263 -8.53 -11.91 -9.64
CA LEU A 263 -7.77 -13.02 -10.22
C LEU A 263 -8.64 -13.94 -11.09
N GLN A 264 -9.96 -13.84 -10.99
CA GLN A 264 -10.90 -14.67 -11.75
C GLN A 264 -10.90 -14.35 -13.24
N SER A 265 -11.20 -15.37 -14.05
CA SER A 265 -11.37 -15.19 -15.49
C SER A 265 -12.63 -14.36 -15.81
N ARG A 266 -12.68 -13.80 -17.02
CA ARG A 266 -13.86 -13.07 -17.52
C ARG A 266 -15.14 -13.89 -17.44
N GLU A 267 -15.05 -15.19 -17.70
CA GLU A 267 -16.18 -16.13 -17.68
C GLU A 267 -16.72 -16.37 -16.26
N ALA A 268 -15.86 -16.19 -15.25
CA ALA A 268 -16.22 -16.32 -13.84
C ALA A 268 -16.66 -14.98 -13.20
N GLY A 269 -16.77 -13.90 -13.98
CA GLY A 269 -17.16 -12.57 -13.48
C GLY A 269 -16.01 -11.71 -12.94
N GLY A 270 -14.75 -12.08 -13.25
CA GLY A 270 -13.56 -11.35 -12.81
C GLY A 270 -13.28 -10.05 -13.56
N ASP A 271 -12.50 -9.17 -12.93
CA ASP A 271 -12.01 -7.92 -13.53
C ASP A 271 -10.77 -8.15 -14.39
N THR A 272 -10.98 -8.24 -15.71
CA THR A 272 -9.92 -8.52 -16.70
C THR A 272 -8.82 -7.46 -16.74
N ASN A 273 -9.13 -6.21 -16.39
CA ASN A 273 -8.15 -5.13 -16.40
C ASN A 273 -7.19 -5.27 -15.21
N SER A 274 -7.73 -5.61 -14.04
CA SER A 274 -6.94 -5.91 -12.84
C SER A 274 -6.01 -7.11 -13.06
N VAL A 275 -6.52 -8.21 -13.64
CA VAL A 275 -5.69 -9.37 -14.02
C VAL A 275 -4.54 -8.94 -14.93
N SER A 276 -4.83 -8.18 -15.98
CA SER A 276 -3.82 -7.74 -16.96
C SER A 276 -2.72 -6.91 -16.32
N ASN A 277 -3.07 -6.02 -15.38
CA ASN A 277 -2.08 -5.22 -14.68
C ASN A 277 -1.24 -6.07 -13.71
N ILE A 278 -1.83 -7.01 -12.97
CA ILE A 278 -1.05 -7.99 -12.18
C ILE A 278 -0.08 -8.78 -13.09
N LEU A 279 -0.50 -9.17 -14.28
CA LEU A 279 0.38 -9.84 -15.25
C LEU A 279 1.54 -8.95 -15.71
N ASN A 280 1.31 -7.67 -15.93
CA ASN A 280 2.35 -6.71 -16.31
C ASN A 280 3.30 -6.33 -15.15
N LEU A 281 2.82 -6.43 -13.90
CA LEU A 281 3.64 -6.23 -12.70
C LEU A 281 4.51 -7.44 -12.37
N THR A 282 4.06 -8.64 -12.76
CA THR A 282 4.75 -9.89 -12.46
C THR A 282 5.65 -10.37 -13.60
N ASP A 283 5.50 -9.79 -14.80
CA ASP A 283 6.24 -10.14 -16.01
C ASP A 283 6.36 -8.96 -16.99
N GLY A 284 7.39 -8.97 -17.84
CA GLY A 284 7.64 -7.92 -18.83
C GLY A 284 8.39 -6.68 -18.30
N LEU A 285 8.41 -5.62 -19.12
CA LEU A 285 9.25 -4.43 -18.92
C LEU A 285 8.93 -3.68 -17.62
N LEU A 286 7.64 -3.55 -17.28
CA LEU A 286 7.22 -2.89 -16.04
C LEU A 286 7.73 -3.65 -14.81
N ALA A 287 7.61 -4.97 -14.82
CA ALA A 287 8.14 -5.83 -13.77
C ALA A 287 9.68 -5.74 -13.65
N ASP A 288 10.40 -5.59 -14.77
CA ASP A 288 11.86 -5.36 -14.78
C ASP A 288 12.27 -3.97 -14.27
N CYS A 289 11.40 -2.97 -14.38
CA CYS A 289 11.67 -1.62 -13.89
C CYS A 289 11.39 -1.44 -12.39
N MET A 290 10.44 -2.19 -11.83
CA MET A 290 9.93 -2.00 -10.46
C MET A 290 10.33 -3.12 -9.51
N HIS A 291 10.55 -4.35 -10.00
CA HIS A 291 10.87 -5.52 -9.18
C HIS A 291 9.87 -5.76 -8.02
N ILE A 292 8.57 -5.69 -8.34
CA ILE A 292 7.49 -5.95 -7.38
C ILE A 292 7.19 -7.45 -7.33
N GLN A 293 7.06 -7.99 -6.12
CA GLN A 293 6.49 -9.31 -5.89
C GLN A 293 5.04 -9.17 -5.44
N VAL A 294 4.13 -9.96 -5.97
CA VAL A 294 2.70 -9.89 -5.64
C VAL A 294 2.32 -11.13 -4.83
N ILE A 295 1.82 -10.94 -3.60
CA ILE A 295 1.15 -11.98 -2.82
C ILE A 295 -0.35 -11.74 -2.94
N ALA A 296 -1.09 -12.69 -3.49
CA ALA A 296 -2.54 -12.61 -3.58
C ALA A 296 -3.19 -13.77 -2.84
N THR A 297 -4.12 -13.45 -1.94
CA THR A 297 -4.88 -14.47 -1.20
C THR A 297 -6.29 -14.64 -1.72
N PHE A 298 -6.83 -15.85 -1.69
CA PHE A 298 -8.25 -16.08 -2.04
C PHE A 298 -8.79 -17.37 -1.40
N ASN A 299 -10.10 -17.46 -1.24
CA ASN A 299 -10.80 -18.61 -0.68
C ASN A 299 -11.41 -19.53 -1.76
N ALA A 300 -11.48 -19.05 -3.01
CA ALA A 300 -12.11 -19.74 -4.11
C ALA A 300 -11.29 -20.92 -4.68
N SER A 301 -11.97 -21.78 -5.45
CA SER A 301 -11.31 -22.84 -6.21
C SER A 301 -10.41 -22.28 -7.30
N LYS A 302 -9.18 -22.79 -7.37
CA LYS A 302 -8.15 -22.43 -8.37
C LYS A 302 -8.65 -22.54 -9.82
N HIS A 303 -9.67 -23.34 -10.10
CA HIS A 303 -10.26 -23.50 -11.44
C HIS A 303 -10.89 -22.22 -12.01
N LEU A 304 -11.23 -21.25 -11.15
CA LEU A 304 -11.85 -19.99 -11.55
C LEU A 304 -10.82 -18.92 -11.95
N LEU A 305 -9.52 -19.16 -11.69
CA LEU A 305 -8.46 -18.21 -11.98
C LEU A 305 -8.17 -18.09 -13.48
N ASP A 306 -7.71 -16.92 -13.89
CA ASP A 306 -7.17 -16.75 -15.23
C ASP A 306 -5.92 -17.61 -15.44
N LYS A 307 -5.94 -18.48 -16.47
CA LYS A 307 -4.84 -19.41 -16.78
C LYS A 307 -3.53 -18.69 -17.12
N ALA A 308 -3.56 -17.42 -17.53
CA ALA A 308 -2.37 -16.64 -17.80
C ALA A 308 -1.54 -16.37 -16.54
N LEU A 309 -2.17 -16.34 -15.36
CA LEU A 309 -1.50 -16.21 -14.06
C LEU A 309 -0.69 -17.46 -13.70
N LEU A 310 -1.13 -18.64 -14.18
CA LEU A 310 -0.52 -19.94 -13.86
C LEU A 310 0.69 -20.30 -14.74
N ARG A 311 1.13 -19.40 -15.63
CA ARG A 311 2.26 -19.64 -16.52
C ARG A 311 3.58 -19.69 -15.75
N LYS A 312 4.41 -20.68 -16.07
CA LYS A 312 5.78 -20.79 -15.56
C LYS A 312 6.57 -19.53 -15.91
N GLY A 313 7.26 -18.95 -14.93
CA GLY A 313 7.97 -17.68 -15.06
C GLY A 313 7.25 -16.48 -14.43
N ARG A 314 5.92 -16.56 -14.27
CA ARG A 314 5.12 -15.56 -13.53
C ARG A 314 4.80 -16.03 -12.13
N LEU A 315 4.27 -17.25 -12.05
CA LEU A 315 3.91 -17.90 -10.80
C LEU A 315 5.15 -18.51 -10.14
N MET A 316 5.49 -18.02 -8.95
CA MET A 316 6.64 -18.50 -8.17
C MET A 316 6.25 -19.56 -7.14
N VAL A 317 5.12 -19.33 -6.47
CA VAL A 317 4.54 -20.19 -5.45
C VAL A 317 3.02 -20.19 -5.61
N ASP A 318 2.45 -21.37 -5.44
CA ASP A 318 1.02 -21.60 -5.38
C ASP A 318 0.77 -22.63 -4.30
N TYR A 319 0.11 -22.22 -3.22
CA TYR A 319 -0.07 -23.03 -2.04
C TYR A 319 -1.51 -22.98 -1.52
N ALA A 320 -2.04 -24.16 -1.22
CA ALA A 320 -3.36 -24.38 -0.69
C ALA A 320 -3.29 -24.66 0.83
N PHE A 321 -3.62 -23.68 1.65
CA PHE A 321 -3.86 -23.84 3.08
C PHE A 321 -5.10 -24.73 3.30
N GLY A 322 -4.85 -25.97 3.69
CA GLY A 322 -5.90 -26.91 4.10
C GLY A 322 -6.23 -26.82 5.58
N LYS A 323 -7.30 -27.52 5.97
CA LYS A 323 -7.55 -27.88 7.37
C LYS A 323 -6.37 -28.70 7.92
N LEU A 324 -6.10 -28.58 9.21
CA LEU A 324 -5.12 -29.43 9.87
C LEU A 324 -5.60 -30.88 9.82
N ALA A 325 -4.71 -31.80 9.44
CA ALA A 325 -4.98 -33.23 9.52
C ALA A 325 -5.36 -33.62 10.96
N PRO A 326 -6.23 -34.61 11.20
CA PRO A 326 -6.74 -34.92 12.54
C PRO A 326 -5.64 -35.13 13.59
N ALA A 327 -4.53 -35.78 13.21
CA ALA A 327 -3.38 -35.96 14.09
C ALA A 327 -2.76 -34.61 14.52
N LYS A 328 -2.53 -33.70 13.56
CA LYS A 328 -2.01 -32.34 13.82
C LYS A 328 -2.98 -31.50 14.64
N ALA A 329 -4.27 -31.56 14.32
CA ALA A 329 -5.31 -30.86 15.06
C ALA A 329 -5.31 -31.31 16.53
N ASN A 330 -5.25 -32.61 16.80
CA ASN A 330 -5.14 -33.13 18.16
C ASN A 330 -3.84 -32.70 18.86
N THR A 331 -2.70 -32.69 18.17
CA THR A 331 -1.44 -32.17 18.75
C THR A 331 -1.55 -30.70 19.14
N LEU A 332 -2.20 -29.87 18.32
CA LEU A 332 -2.44 -28.46 18.64
C LEU A 332 -3.43 -28.32 19.81
N LEU A 333 -4.50 -29.11 19.84
CA LEU A 333 -5.47 -29.16 20.95
C LEU A 333 -4.80 -29.56 22.27
N ASP A 334 -3.92 -30.57 22.24
CA ASP A 334 -3.09 -30.99 23.36
C ASP A 334 -2.18 -29.84 23.84
N HIS A 335 -1.52 -29.14 22.91
CA HIS A 335 -0.64 -28.01 23.22
C HIS A 335 -1.39 -26.84 23.87
N LEU A 336 -2.63 -26.60 23.45
CA LEU A 336 -3.52 -25.59 24.02
C LEU A 336 -4.17 -26.03 25.35
N GLY A 337 -3.92 -27.26 25.80
CA GLY A 337 -4.49 -27.79 27.05
C GLY A 337 -5.98 -28.12 26.98
N MET A 338 -6.55 -28.27 25.78
CA MET A 338 -7.95 -28.62 25.59
C MET A 338 -8.17 -30.13 25.75
N GLU A 339 -9.33 -30.54 26.26
CA GLU A 339 -9.72 -31.96 26.38
C GLU A 339 -10.41 -32.52 25.11
N TYR A 340 -10.91 -31.65 24.23
CA TYR A 340 -11.60 -32.04 23.00
C TYR A 340 -10.66 -32.74 22.02
N ARG A 341 -11.07 -33.89 21.45
CA ARG A 341 -10.31 -34.62 20.42
C ARG A 341 -11.19 -34.86 19.20
N THR A 342 -10.58 -34.80 18.02
CA THR A 342 -11.26 -34.92 16.72
C THR A 342 -10.67 -36.03 15.87
N ASP A 343 -11.50 -36.70 15.07
CA ASP A 343 -11.08 -37.57 13.96
C ASP A 343 -11.25 -36.88 12.59
N GLN A 344 -11.84 -35.67 12.57
CA GLN A 344 -12.03 -34.85 11.38
C GLN A 344 -10.99 -33.74 11.28
N PRO A 345 -10.60 -33.33 10.06
CA PRO A 345 -9.77 -32.15 9.86
C PRO A 345 -10.46 -30.87 10.36
N MET A 346 -9.72 -29.97 11.00
CA MET A 346 -10.24 -28.70 11.53
C MET A 346 -9.47 -27.50 11.00
N THR A 347 -10.14 -26.35 10.87
CA THR A 347 -9.43 -25.09 10.58
C THR A 347 -8.73 -24.58 11.84
N LEU A 348 -7.73 -23.70 11.69
CA LEU A 348 -7.12 -23.05 12.84
C LEU A 348 -8.14 -22.22 13.62
N ALA A 349 -9.01 -21.49 12.90
CA ALA A 349 -10.07 -20.70 13.53
C ALA A 349 -11.02 -21.56 14.36
N ASP A 350 -11.41 -22.74 13.87
CA ASP A 350 -12.27 -23.65 14.63
C ASP A 350 -11.58 -24.12 15.91
N ILE A 351 -10.28 -24.44 15.83
CA ILE A 351 -9.49 -24.89 17.00
C ILE A 351 -9.35 -23.78 18.03
N PHE A 352 -8.96 -22.57 17.64
CA PHE A 352 -8.76 -21.47 18.59
C PHE A 352 -10.07 -20.93 19.19
N ASN A 353 -11.21 -21.13 18.53
CA ASN A 353 -12.52 -20.66 18.99
C ASN A 353 -13.43 -21.79 19.50
N LEU A 354 -12.88 -22.94 19.90
CA LEU A 354 -13.66 -24.09 20.40
C LEU A 354 -14.52 -23.75 21.63
N ASP A 355 -14.01 -22.89 22.52
CA ASP A 355 -14.71 -22.46 23.74
C ASP A 355 -15.67 -21.28 23.50
N ASP A 356 -15.44 -20.50 22.44
CA ASP A 356 -16.33 -19.44 21.99
C ASP A 356 -17.47 -20.05 21.17
N GLN A 357 -18.46 -20.64 21.88
CA GLN A 357 -19.71 -21.03 21.25
C GLN A 357 -20.36 -19.81 20.60
N THR A 358 -20.17 -19.69 19.28
CA THR A 358 -20.92 -18.76 18.46
C THR A 358 -22.40 -19.10 18.63
N VAL A 359 -23.18 -18.22 19.27
CA VAL A 359 -24.64 -18.35 19.32
C VAL A 359 -25.18 -18.01 17.93
N SER A 360 -25.10 -18.94 16.99
CA SER A 360 -25.76 -18.84 15.70
C SER A 360 -27.18 -19.38 15.83
N GLY A 361 -28.13 -18.49 16.11
CA GLY A 361 -29.55 -18.82 16.02
C GLY A 361 -30.01 -18.69 14.57
N GLU A 362 -30.24 -19.81 13.88
CA GLU A 362 -31.06 -19.78 12.67
C GLU A 362 -32.49 -19.38 13.05
N ARG A 363 -32.97 -18.24 12.53
CA ARG A 363 -34.38 -17.88 12.61
C ARG A 363 -35.14 -18.88 11.73
N GLN A 364 -35.84 -19.83 12.35
CA GLN A 364 -36.82 -20.64 11.62
C GLN A 364 -37.90 -19.70 11.08
N GLU A 365 -37.98 -19.57 9.76
CA GLU A 365 -39.12 -18.96 9.09
C GLU A 365 -40.36 -19.79 9.37
N VAL A 366 -41.20 -19.31 10.29
CA VAL A 366 -42.57 -19.81 10.42
C VAL A 366 -43.32 -19.35 9.17
N ARG A 367 -43.55 -20.28 8.24
CA ARG A 367 -44.49 -20.07 7.13
C ARG A 367 -45.90 -19.90 7.71
N VAL A 368 -46.34 -18.65 7.81
CA VAL A 368 -47.75 -18.33 8.05
C VAL A 368 -48.47 -18.47 6.72
N GLY A 369 -49.23 -19.55 6.56
CA GLY A 369 -50.16 -19.70 5.45
C GLY A 369 -51.38 -18.79 5.67
N PHE A 370 -51.77 -18.08 4.61
CA PHE A 370 -53.09 -17.47 4.46
C PHE A 370 -53.71 -17.97 3.16
#